data_AF-A0AAX0B6R9-F1
#
_entry.id   AF-A0AAX0B6R9-F1
#
_cell.length_a   1.000
_cell.length_b   1.000
_cell.length_c   1.000
_cell.angle_alpha   90.00
_cell.angle_beta   90.00
_cell.angle_gamma   90.00
#
_symmetry.space_group_name_H-M   'P 1'
#
loop_
_entity.id
_entity.type
_entity.pdbx_description
1 polymer ?
#
loop_
_entity_poly.entity_id
_entity_poly.type
_entity_poly.pdbx_seq_one_letter_code
_entity_poly.pdbx_strand_id
1 'polypeptide(L)'
;MKSKEKFYYSLTTYINYGVTSIVTTFYVPYLNQVVGLSLSQVGTVVSIGALFAILSQQFLVSKFSMRKNKKRFIIIHLCALIGMIVFLMSVNKTIIYFYAVLYGIIVQTIGNVYEVYVEEIAVRKNVEYSEIRKWDP
;
A
#
# COMPACT_ATOMS: atom_id res chain seq x y z
N MET A 1 23.65 2.36 -11.21
CA MET A 1 22.38 2.76 -11.88
C MET A 1 22.50 4.16 -12.48
N LYS A 2 21.87 4.49 -13.63
CA LYS A 2 21.92 5.86 -14.19
C LYS A 2 21.21 6.84 -13.23
N SER A 3 21.71 8.07 -13.07
CA SER A 3 21.19 9.06 -12.11
C SER A 3 19.68 9.30 -12.24
N LYS A 4 19.18 9.41 -13.47
CA LYS A 4 17.74 9.57 -13.76
C LYS A 4 16.90 8.39 -13.27
N GLU A 5 17.38 7.16 -13.43
CA GLU A 5 16.65 5.97 -12.98
C GLU A 5 16.61 5.90 -11.46
N LYS A 6 17.73 6.22 -10.79
CA LYS A 6 17.80 6.32 -9.33
C LYS A 6 16.78 7.31 -8.79
N PHE A 7 16.71 8.51 -9.38
CA PHE A 7 15.74 9.53 -9.01
C PHE A 7 14.29 9.04 -9.09
N TYR A 8 13.89 8.40 -10.20
CA TYR A 8 12.51 7.90 -10.35
C TYR A 8 12.16 6.81 -9.34
N TYR A 9 13.10 5.92 -9.01
CA TYR A 9 12.88 4.91 -7.97
C TYR A 9 12.76 5.53 -6.59
N SER A 10 13.66 6.44 -6.22
CA SER A 10 13.59 7.16 -4.94
C SER A 10 12.28 7.95 -4.81
N LEU A 11 11.83 8.59 -5.88
CA LEU A 11 10.55 9.30 -5.92
C LEU A 11 9.36 8.34 -5.77
N THR A 12 9.37 7.20 -6.46
CA THR A 12 8.30 6.19 -6.35
C THR A 12 8.26 5.59 -4.95
N THR A 13 9.42 5.30 -4.35
CA THR A 13 9.56 4.83 -2.97
C THR A 13 8.99 5.85 -2.00
N TYR A 14 9.37 7.13 -2.16
CA TYR A 14 8.88 8.22 -1.33
C TYR A 14 7.37 8.38 -1.43
N ILE A 15 6.81 8.36 -2.64
CA ILE A 15 5.36 8.44 -2.84
C ILE A 15 4.67 7.24 -2.19
N ASN A 16 5.16 6.01 -2.44
CA ASN A 16 4.54 4.80 -1.89
C ASN A 16 4.49 4.83 -0.37
N TYR A 17 5.64 4.96 0.30
CA TYR A 17 5.68 4.96 1.76
C TYR A 17 5.08 6.22 2.37
N GLY A 18 5.32 7.39 1.78
CA GLY A 18 4.77 8.66 2.28
C GLY A 18 3.23 8.65 2.26
N VAL A 19 2.64 8.23 1.14
CA VAL A 19 1.19 8.12 1.01
C VAL A 19 0.64 7.05 1.95
N THR A 20 1.24 5.86 1.99
CA THR A 20 0.80 4.79 2.90
C THR A 20 0.88 5.22 4.36
N SER A 21 1.94 5.91 4.79
CA SER A 21 2.10 6.41 6.16
C SER A 21 1.05 7.44 6.54
N ILE A 22 0.68 8.36 5.64
CA ILE A 22 -0.42 9.31 5.90
C ILE A 22 -1.71 8.52 6.13
N VAL A 23 -2.02 7.60 5.22
CA VAL A 23 -3.26 6.82 5.30
C VAL A 23 -3.31 6.00 6.59
N THR A 24 -2.26 5.27 6.93
CA THR A 24 -2.26 4.41 8.13
C THR A 24 -2.32 5.22 9.42
N THR A 25 -1.66 6.40 9.46
CA THR A 25 -1.65 7.27 10.64
C THR A 25 -3.02 7.88 10.90
N PHE A 26 -3.70 8.36 9.86
CA PHE A 26 -4.97 9.07 10.02
C PHE A 26 -6.21 8.17 9.93
N TYR A 27 -6.06 6.90 9.54
CA TYR A 27 -7.20 6.00 9.39
C TYR A 27 -8.01 5.83 10.69
N VAL A 28 -7.37 5.46 11.79
CA VAL A 28 -8.06 5.25 13.07
C VAL A 28 -8.71 6.54 13.62
N PRO A 29 -8.00 7.69 13.68
CA PRO A 29 -8.61 8.97 14.05
C PRO A 29 -9.81 9.33 13.17
N TYR A 30 -9.72 9.12 11.85
CA TYR A 30 -10.81 9.41 10.92
C TYR A 30 -12.07 8.58 11.23
N LEU A 31 -11.91 7.28 11.49
CA LEU A 31 -13.03 6.40 11.84
C LEU A 31 -13.76 6.84 13.12
N ASN A 32 -13.00 7.31 14.11
CA ASN A 32 -13.59 7.75 15.37
C ASN A 32 -14.19 9.17 15.26
N GLN A 33 -13.44 10.14 14.74
CA GLN A 33 -13.80 11.56 14.78
C GLN A 33 -14.73 11.98 13.65
N VAL A 34 -14.56 11.42 12.45
CA VAL A 34 -15.34 11.83 11.26
C VAL A 34 -16.50 10.88 11.00
N VAL A 35 -16.25 9.56 11.01
CA VAL A 35 -17.31 8.56 10.80
C VAL A 35 -18.18 8.38 12.07
N GLY A 36 -17.67 8.77 13.23
CA GLY A 36 -18.40 8.72 14.50
C GLY A 36 -18.59 7.31 15.05
N LEU A 37 -17.60 6.44 14.84
CA LEU A 37 -17.57 5.09 15.42
C LEU A 37 -17.05 5.10 16.86
N SER A 38 -17.60 4.24 17.71
CA SER A 38 -17.05 4.01 19.05
C SER A 38 -15.71 3.27 18.96
N LEU A 39 -14.88 3.34 20.01
CA LEU A 39 -13.59 2.65 20.04
C LEU A 39 -13.72 1.13 19.79
N SER A 40 -14.77 0.51 20.32
CA SER A 40 -15.06 -0.92 20.08
C SER A 40 -15.33 -1.19 18.58
N GLN A 41 -16.15 -0.35 17.93
CA GLN A 41 -16.44 -0.47 16.50
C GLN A 41 -15.20 -0.24 15.64
N VAL A 42 -14.37 0.75 16.00
CA VAL A 42 -13.09 0.99 15.34
C VAL A 42 -12.19 -0.24 15.44
N GLY A 43 -12.10 -0.86 16.62
CA GLY A 43 -11.38 -2.11 16.82
C GLY A 43 -11.84 -3.20 15.85
N THR A 44 -13.15 -3.43 15.77
CA THR A 44 -13.74 -4.41 14.83
C THR A 44 -13.38 -4.10 13.37
N VAL A 45 -13.51 -2.84 12.94
CA VAL A 45 -13.21 -2.41 11.56
C VAL A 45 -11.72 -2.63 11.23
N VAL A 46 -10.82 -2.24 12.14
CA VAL A 46 -9.38 -2.43 11.96
C VAL A 46 -9.01 -3.90 11.90
N SER A 47 -9.59 -4.73 12.77
CA SER A 47 -9.36 -6.19 12.77
C SER A 47 -9.82 -6.86 11.48
N ILE A 48 -10.97 -6.44 10.91
CA ILE A 48 -11.41 -6.92 9.60
C ILE A 48 -10.39 -6.54 8.52
N GLY A 49 -9.90 -5.29 8.52
CA GLY A 49 -8.85 -4.87 7.59
C GLY A 49 -7.58 -5.69 7.72
N ALA A 50 -7.12 -5.96 8.95
CA ALA A 50 -5.94 -6.79 9.20
C ALA A 50 -6.14 -8.25 8.73
N LEU A 51 -7.31 -8.84 8.97
CA LEU A 51 -7.64 -10.19 8.49
C LEU A 51 -7.52 -10.27 6.97
N PHE A 52 -8.13 -9.32 6.25
CA PHE A 52 -8.06 -9.29 4.79
C PHE A 52 -6.67 -8.96 4.27
N ALA A 53 -5.86 -8.19 5.00
CA ALA A 53 -4.46 -7.98 4.66
C ALA A 53 -3.66 -9.29 4.68
N ILE A 54 -3.80 -10.10 5.73
CA ILE A 54 -3.12 -11.40 5.86
C ILE A 54 -3.52 -12.34 4.71
N LEU A 55 -4.83 -12.45 4.44
CA LEU A 55 -5.34 -13.32 3.37
C LEU A 55 -4.88 -12.87 1.98
N SER A 56 -4.93 -11.56 1.74
CA SER A 56 -4.62 -11.00 0.42
C SER A 56 -3.12 -10.93 0.15
N GLN A 57 -2.27 -10.79 1.17
CA GLN A 57 -0.82 -10.68 1.00
C GLN A 57 -0.23 -11.89 0.27
N GLN A 58 -0.53 -13.11 0.71
CA GLN A 58 -0.07 -14.35 0.06
C GLN A 58 -0.53 -14.42 -1.41
N PHE A 59 -1.80 -14.08 -1.66
CA PHE A 59 -2.39 -14.13 -2.98
C PHE A 59 -1.82 -13.08 -3.94
N LEU A 60 -1.66 -11.84 -3.46
CA LEU A 60 -1.16 -10.71 -4.25
C LEU A 60 0.31 -10.86 -4.62
N VAL A 61 1.14 -11.32 -3.69
CA VAL A 61 2.56 -11.60 -3.96
C VAL A 61 2.69 -12.71 -5.01
N SER A 62 1.94 -13.81 -4.87
CA SER A 62 1.93 -14.89 -5.87
C SER A 62 1.47 -14.39 -7.26
N LYS A 63 0.35 -13.64 -7.31
CA LYS A 63 -0.15 -13.01 -8.54
C LYS A 63 0.87 -12.07 -9.16
N PHE A 64 1.57 -11.27 -8.36
CA PHE A 64 2.60 -10.35 -8.83
C PHE A 64 3.76 -11.11 -9.49
N SER A 65 4.27 -12.16 -8.85
CA SER A 65 5.35 -12.98 -9.37
C SER A 65 5.04 -13.59 -10.73
N MET A 66 3.79 -14.01 -10.97
CA MET A 66 3.33 -14.59 -12.23
C MET A 66 3.10 -13.57 -13.36
N ARG A 67 3.10 -12.26 -13.09
CA ARG A 67 2.81 -11.24 -14.11
C ARG A 67 4.03 -10.94 -14.98
N LYS A 68 3.85 -11.06 -16.30
CA LYS A 68 4.87 -10.65 -17.30
C LYS A 68 5.24 -9.17 -17.20
N ASN A 69 4.26 -8.29 -16.97
CA ASN A 69 4.48 -6.84 -16.87
C ASN A 69 4.28 -6.34 -15.42
N LYS A 70 5.36 -6.42 -14.63
CA LYS A 70 5.38 -6.02 -13.21
C LYS A 70 5.23 -4.52 -13.01
N LYS A 71 5.78 -3.71 -13.91
CA LYS A 71 5.64 -2.24 -13.89
C LYS A 71 4.16 -1.82 -13.97
N ARG A 72 3.40 -2.41 -14.91
CA ARG A 72 1.96 -2.13 -15.05
C ARG A 72 1.20 -2.56 -13.80
N PHE A 73 1.57 -3.66 -13.16
CA PHE A 73 0.95 -4.12 -11.91
C PHE A 73 1.11 -3.11 -10.77
N ILE A 74 2.33 -2.59 -10.57
CA ILE A 74 2.62 -1.57 -9.54
C ILE A 74 1.85 -0.29 -9.81
N ILE A 75 1.82 0.18 -11.06
CA ILE A 75 1.06 1.39 -11.42
C ILE A 75 -0.43 1.23 -11.08
N ILE A 76 -1.03 0.08 -11.42
CA ILE A 76 -2.43 -0.19 -11.09
C ILE A 76 -2.66 -0.17 -9.57
N HIS A 77 -1.75 -0.73 -8.78
CA HIS A 77 -1.86 -0.73 -7.32
C HIS A 77 -1.70 0.67 -6.74
N LEU A 78 -0.78 1.48 -7.26
CA LEU A 78 -0.63 2.88 -6.85
C LEU A 78 -1.88 3.70 -7.20
N CYS A 79 -2.44 3.51 -8.39
CA CYS A 79 -3.72 4.14 -8.76
C CYS A 79 -4.86 3.68 -7.84
N ALA A 80 -4.90 2.40 -7.47
CA ALA A 80 -5.88 1.88 -6.53
C ALA A 80 -5.70 2.48 -5.12
N LEU A 81 -4.46 2.67 -4.65
CA LEU A 81 -4.16 3.36 -3.39
C LEU A 81 -4.69 4.81 -3.40
N ILE A 82 -4.43 5.56 -4.48
CA ILE A 82 -4.97 6.92 -4.63
C ILE A 82 -6.51 6.88 -4.65
N GLY A 83 -7.11 5.94 -5.37
CA GLY A 83 -8.55 5.73 -5.38
C GLY A 83 -9.13 5.43 -3.99
N MET A 84 -8.42 4.65 -3.17
CA MET A 84 -8.81 4.36 -1.79
C MET A 84 -8.81 5.60 -0.91
N ILE A 85 -7.86 6.52 -1.10
CA ILE A 85 -7.82 7.78 -0.35
C ILE A 85 -9.04 8.65 -0.69
N VAL A 86 -9.36 8.77 -1.97
CA VAL A 86 -10.56 9.50 -2.40
C VAL A 86 -11.82 8.82 -1.88
N PHE A 87 -11.87 7.48 -1.93
CA PHE A 87 -13.01 6.73 -1.44
C PHE A 87 -13.22 6.88 0.07
N LEU A 88 -12.13 6.98 0.85
CA LEU A 88 -12.19 7.20 2.31
C LEU A 88 -13.04 8.43 2.66
N MET A 89 -12.94 9.50 1.87
CA MET A 89 -13.69 10.76 2.09
C MET A 89 -15.20 10.59 2.00
N SER A 90 -15.68 9.51 1.36
CA SER A 90 -17.12 9.21 1.21
C SER A 90 -17.61 8.13 2.18
N VAL A 91 -16.71 7.57 3.00
CA VAL A 91 -17.04 6.46 3.91
C VAL A 91 -17.93 6.91 5.05
N ASN A 92 -19.01 6.16 5.27
CA ASN A 92 -19.93 6.30 6.39
C ASN A 92 -20.14 4.96 7.09
N LYS A 93 -20.97 4.93 8.14
CA LYS A 93 -21.23 3.73 8.95
C LYS A 93 -21.79 2.55 8.16
N THR A 94 -22.48 2.77 7.05
CA THR A 94 -23.07 1.72 6.22
C THR A 94 -22.02 1.00 5.39
N ILE A 95 -21.06 1.74 4.81
CA ILE A 95 -20.07 1.20 3.88
C ILE A 95 -18.70 0.94 4.52
N ILE A 96 -18.54 1.20 5.82
CA ILE A 96 -17.23 1.11 6.49
C ILE A 96 -16.65 -0.30 6.47
N TYR A 97 -17.47 -1.34 6.66
CA TYR A 97 -16.98 -2.71 6.66
C TYR A 97 -16.51 -3.13 5.27
N PHE A 98 -17.18 -2.66 4.22
CA PHE A 98 -16.72 -2.85 2.84
C PHE A 98 -15.40 -2.12 2.59
N TYR A 99 -15.28 -0.87 3.05
CA TYR A 99 -14.02 -0.14 2.98
C TYR A 99 -12.90 -0.87 3.74
N ALA A 100 -13.17 -1.43 4.91
CA ALA A 100 -12.19 -2.15 5.71
C ALA A 100 -11.58 -3.34 4.95
N VAL A 101 -12.42 -4.09 4.22
CA VAL A 101 -11.96 -5.19 3.35
C VAL A 101 -11.02 -4.66 2.27
N LEU A 102 -11.43 -3.61 1.55
CA LEU A 102 -10.59 -3.01 0.51
C LEU A 102 -9.30 -2.41 1.06
N TYR A 103 -9.36 -1.81 2.26
CA TYR A 103 -8.21 -1.28 2.97
C TYR A 103 -7.18 -2.39 3.27
N GLY A 104 -7.65 -3.53 3.76
CA GLY A 104 -6.81 -4.71 3.97
C GLY A 104 -6.16 -5.19 2.67
N ILE A 105 -6.96 -5.31 1.61
CA ILE A 105 -6.50 -5.86 0.32
C ILE A 105 -5.52 -4.93 -0.41
N ILE A 106 -5.76 -3.62 -0.39
CA ILE A 106 -5.04 -2.65 -1.22
C ILE A 106 -4.00 -1.90 -0.39
N VAL A 107 -4.43 -1.23 0.68
CA VAL A 107 -3.57 -0.29 1.42
C VAL A 107 -2.52 -1.04 2.23
N GLN A 108 -2.89 -2.12 2.92
CA GLN A 108 -1.92 -2.86 3.75
C GLN A 108 -0.95 -3.71 2.92
N THR A 109 -1.31 -4.16 1.73
CA THR A 109 -0.45 -5.05 0.92
C THR A 109 0.50 -4.30 -0.01
N ILE A 110 0.21 -3.04 -0.35
CA ILE A 110 1.00 -2.31 -1.35
C ILE A 110 2.46 -2.14 -0.98
N GLY A 111 2.76 -1.98 0.32
CA GLY A 111 4.13 -1.95 0.83
C GLY A 111 4.89 -3.23 0.46
N ASN A 112 4.31 -4.39 0.75
CA ASN A 112 4.94 -5.68 0.48
C ASN A 112 5.10 -5.94 -1.02
N VAL A 113 4.08 -5.64 -1.83
CA VAL A 113 4.17 -5.79 -3.29
C VAL A 113 5.26 -4.87 -3.87
N TYR A 114 5.37 -3.65 -3.35
CA TYR A 114 6.40 -2.70 -3.75
C TYR A 114 7.80 -3.18 -3.39
N GLU A 115 7.99 -3.73 -2.19
CA GLU A 115 9.28 -4.27 -1.76
C GLU A 115 9.77 -5.41 -2.67
N VAL A 116 8.89 -6.37 -2.98
CA VAL A 116 9.22 -7.47 -3.91
C VAL A 116 9.57 -6.93 -5.31
N TYR A 117 8.87 -5.88 -5.77
CA TYR A 117 9.20 -5.24 -7.05
C TYR A 117 10.58 -4.59 -7.05
N VAL A 118 10.94 -3.88 -5.99
CA VAL A 118 12.24 -3.22 -5.85
C VAL A 118 13.36 -4.27 -5.74
N GLU A 119 13.14 -5.34 -4.97
CA GLU A 119 14.09 -6.44 -4.82
C GLU A 119 14.39 -7.11 -6.17
N GLU A 120 13.35 -7.39 -6.98
CA GLU A 120 13.55 -7.95 -8.31
C GLU A 120 14.33 -7.02 -9.25
N ILE A 121 14.15 -5.71 -9.12
CA ILE A 121 14.92 -4.74 -9.92
C ILE A 121 16.38 -4.75 -9.49
N ALA A 122 16.65 -4.81 -8.18
CA ALA A 122 18.00 -4.90 -7.64
C ALA A 122 18.73 -6.12 -8.21
N VAL A 123 18.09 -7.29 -8.16
CA VAL A 123 18.60 -8.54 -8.74
C VAL A 123 18.86 -8.41 -10.24
N ARG A 124 17.91 -7.87 -11.01
CA ARG A 124 18.07 -7.72 -12.48
C ARG A 124 19.17 -6.73 -12.87
N LYS A 125 19.39 -5.69 -12.07
CA LYS A 125 20.39 -4.67 -12.33
C LYS A 125 21.74 -4.96 -11.68
N ASN A 126 21.85 -6.08 -10.94
CA ASN A 126 23.03 -6.46 -10.18
C ASN A 126 23.54 -5.32 -9.27
N VAL A 127 22.60 -4.68 -8.58
CA VAL A 127 22.87 -3.61 -7.59
C VAL A 127 22.34 -4.05 -6.23
N GLU A 128 22.91 -3.53 -5.15
CA GLU A 128 22.37 -3.82 -3.83
C GLU A 128 20.96 -3.24 -3.65
N TYR A 129 20.11 -3.97 -2.94
CA TYR A 129 18.76 -3.52 -2.59
C TYR A 129 18.77 -2.21 -1.78
N SER A 130 19.79 -2.04 -0.92
CA SER A 130 20.11 -0.81 -0.18
C SER A 130 20.27 0.38 -1.10
N GLU A 131 20.92 0.26 -2.27
CA GLU A 131 21.14 1.40 -3.18
C GLU A 131 19.85 1.96 -3.79
N ILE A 132 18.77 1.16 -3.82
CA ILE A 132 17.46 1.57 -4.33
C ILE A 132 16.53 2.01 -3.19
N ARG A 133 16.62 1.37 -2.02
CA ARG A 133 15.75 1.63 -0.86
C ARG A 133 16.25 2.75 0.03
N LYS A 134 17.56 2.83 0.29
CA LYS A 134 18.16 3.85 1.15
C LYS A 134 18.41 5.11 0.34
N TRP A 135 17.89 6.20 0.88
CA TRP A 135 18.41 7.54 0.60
C TRP A 135 19.74 7.63 1.36
N ASP A 136 20.80 6.97 0.88
CA ASP A 136 22.13 7.29 1.38
C ASP A 136 22.47 8.72 0.93
N PRO A 137 22.97 9.59 1.83
CA PRO A 137 23.53 10.89 1.47
C PRO A 137 24.73 10.77 0.52
#